data_AF-A0A358EDN8-F1
#
_entry.id   AF-A0A358EDN8-F1
#
_cell.length_a   1.000
_cell.length_b   1.000
_cell.length_c   1.000
_cell.angle_alpha   90.00
_cell.angle_beta   90.00
_cell.angle_gamma   90.00
#
_symmetry.space_group_name_H-M   'P 1'
#
loop_
_entity.id
_entity.type
_entity.pdbx_description
1 polymer ?
#
loop_
_entity_poly.entity_id
_entity_poly.type
_entity_poly.pdbx_seq_one_letter_code
_entity_poly.pdbx_strand_id
1 'polypeptide(L)'
;MSIPGITKVGGSIVAYTDRKWGSGVLLDAGDVSIYFRLIHYDTLSMLRNSLLWASTNPFLAERLPRARFVRRATKRFMPGEEFRDVVKEAERLQTQGIASTTTLLGENNNSLKEADAVLGHYLTDLRLIDELGLDMEVSVKPTQLGLDFGVEEARSRLLELAEATDSIVWLDMEASEYVDRTLDIFLSVRQQRHNVGLCVQS
;
A
#
# COMPACT_ATOMS: atom_id res chain seq x y z
N MET A 1 6.53 2.53 -23.73
CA MET A 1 5.67 1.36 -23.47
C MET A 1 5.20 1.49 -22.03
N SER A 2 3.93 1.83 -21.85
CA SER A 2 3.37 2.43 -20.63
C SER A 2 2.72 1.36 -19.78
N ILE A 3 3.10 1.22 -18.52
CA ILE A 3 2.36 0.40 -17.57
C ILE A 3 1.33 1.32 -16.87
N PRO A 4 0.02 1.08 -17.02
CA PRO A 4 -1.02 1.70 -16.19
C PRO A 4 -1.08 0.96 -14.83
N GLY A 5 -1.21 1.66 -13.69
CA GLY A 5 -1.67 0.98 -12.46
C GLY A 5 -1.51 1.69 -11.12
N ILE A 6 -0.60 2.67 -10.98
CA ILE A 6 -0.13 3.10 -9.65
C ILE A 6 0.20 4.61 -9.63
N THR A 7 -0.34 5.36 -8.68
CA THR A 7 -0.09 6.81 -8.47
C THR A 7 -0.03 7.15 -6.98
N LYS A 8 1.09 7.64 -6.43
CA LYS A 8 1.27 8.05 -5.02
C LYS A 8 0.76 9.47 -4.76
N VAL A 9 -0.02 9.74 -3.71
CA VAL A 9 -0.48 11.08 -3.38
C VAL A 9 -0.39 11.32 -1.88
N GLY A 10 0.11 12.48 -1.43
CA GLY A 10 0.01 12.89 -0.03
C GLY A 10 0.83 12.06 0.96
N GLY A 11 1.93 11.48 0.50
CA GLY A 11 2.63 10.46 1.29
C GLY A 11 1.93 9.11 1.24
N SER A 12 0.92 8.89 0.39
CA SER A 12 0.20 7.61 0.29
C SER A 12 0.19 6.98 -1.11
N ILE A 13 0.15 5.65 -1.35
CA ILE A 13 0.03 5.09 -2.72
C ILE A 13 -1.43 4.94 -3.10
N VAL A 14 -1.85 5.61 -4.17
CA VAL A 14 -3.12 5.38 -4.86
C VAL A 14 -3.00 4.31 -5.93
N ALA A 15 -3.36 3.06 -5.59
CA ALA A 15 -3.56 2.00 -6.58
C ALA A 15 -5.03 1.96 -6.98
N TYR A 16 -5.33 1.59 -8.22
CA TYR A 16 -6.70 1.43 -8.67
C TYR A 16 -7.01 -0.02 -9.02
N THR A 17 -8.21 -0.44 -8.67
CA THR A 17 -8.80 -1.72 -9.07
C THR A 17 -9.86 -1.41 -10.12
N ASP A 18 -9.68 -1.95 -11.33
CA ASP A 18 -10.75 -1.97 -12.33
C ASP A 18 -11.82 -2.95 -11.83
N ARG A 19 -13.02 -2.45 -11.54
CA ARG A 19 -14.17 -3.27 -11.11
C ARG A 19 -14.72 -4.19 -12.21
N LYS A 20 -14.03 -4.36 -13.34
CA LYS A 20 -14.33 -5.40 -14.33
C LYS A 20 -13.40 -6.62 -14.20
N TRP A 21 -13.65 -7.46 -13.21
CA TRP A 21 -13.38 -8.90 -13.36
C TRP A 21 -14.50 -9.54 -14.18
N GLY A 22 -14.53 -9.20 -15.47
CA GLY A 22 -15.44 -9.74 -16.47
C GLY A 22 -14.67 -10.48 -17.56
N SER A 23 -13.91 -11.52 -17.19
CA SER A 23 -13.53 -12.69 -18.00
C SER A 23 -12.35 -13.44 -17.37
N GLY A 24 -12.62 -14.18 -16.29
CA GLY A 24 -11.79 -15.34 -15.95
C GLY A 24 -12.23 -16.52 -16.81
N VAL A 25 -11.31 -17.16 -17.52
CA VAL A 25 -11.55 -18.46 -18.15
C VAL A 25 -11.46 -19.52 -17.06
N LEU A 26 -12.58 -20.17 -16.76
CA LEU A 26 -12.62 -21.44 -16.03
C LEU A 26 -12.13 -22.54 -16.96
N LEU A 27 -10.99 -23.14 -16.64
CA LEU A 27 -10.66 -24.48 -17.10
C LEU A 27 -10.56 -25.37 -15.86
N ASP A 28 -11.52 -26.29 -15.77
CA ASP A 28 -11.56 -27.36 -14.79
C ASP A 28 -10.46 -28.39 -15.12
N ALA A 29 -9.49 -28.51 -14.22
CA ALA A 29 -8.65 -29.68 -14.02
C ALA A 29 -8.04 -29.53 -12.62
N GLY A 30 -8.29 -30.48 -11.74
CA GLY A 30 -7.92 -30.44 -10.32
C GLY A 30 -6.48 -30.04 -9.97
N ASP A 31 -6.24 -29.96 -8.67
CA ASP A 31 -5.73 -28.71 -8.12
C ASP A 31 -4.21 -28.56 -8.18
N VAL A 32 -3.80 -27.53 -8.93
CA VAL A 32 -2.50 -26.84 -8.96
C VAL A 32 -1.55 -27.25 -10.12
N SER A 33 -1.52 -26.41 -11.15
CA SER A 33 -0.43 -26.32 -12.13
C SER A 33 0.30 -24.97 -12.01
N ILE A 34 1.59 -25.04 -11.70
CA ILE A 34 2.52 -23.93 -11.44
C ILE A 34 3.27 -23.58 -12.72
N TYR A 35 3.35 -22.28 -13.07
CA TYR A 35 4.18 -21.79 -14.17
C TYR A 35 5.50 -21.21 -13.63
N PHE A 36 6.64 -21.82 -13.96
CA PHE A 36 7.97 -21.25 -13.76
C PHE A 36 8.48 -20.58 -15.05
N ARG A 37 9.03 -19.36 -14.94
CA ARG A 37 9.83 -18.74 -16.00
C ARG A 37 11.18 -18.28 -15.44
N LEU A 38 12.25 -18.97 -15.83
CA LEU A 38 13.63 -18.58 -15.55
C LEU A 38 14.01 -17.36 -16.42
N ILE A 39 14.47 -16.28 -15.78
CA ILE A 39 15.06 -15.11 -16.44
C ILE A 39 16.54 -15.00 -16.00
N HIS A 40 17.46 -14.90 -16.96
CA HIS A 40 18.91 -14.76 -16.73
C HIS A 40 19.25 -13.46 -15.95
N TYR A 41 20.13 -13.57 -14.94
CA TYR A 41 20.26 -12.61 -13.83
C TYR A 41 21.50 -11.68 -13.83
N ASP A 42 22.32 -11.63 -14.88
CA ASP A 42 23.64 -10.99 -14.73
C ASP A 42 23.68 -9.46 -14.94
N THR A 43 22.90 -8.89 -15.87
CA THR A 43 22.90 -7.42 -16.12
C THR A 43 22.03 -6.61 -15.16
N LEU A 44 21.01 -7.24 -14.56
CA LEU A 44 20.13 -6.60 -13.57
C LEU A 44 20.84 -6.37 -12.23
N SER A 45 21.84 -7.18 -11.89
CA SER A 45 22.56 -7.09 -10.61
C SER A 45 23.34 -5.78 -10.46
N MET A 46 24.04 -5.33 -11.51
CA MET A 46 24.85 -4.11 -11.48
C MET A 46 24.00 -2.84 -11.49
N LEU A 47 22.93 -2.82 -12.28
CA LEU A 47 21.97 -1.72 -12.28
C LEU A 47 21.22 -1.65 -10.95
N ARG A 48 20.75 -2.79 -10.42
CA ARG A 48 20.12 -2.89 -9.11
C ARG A 48 21.06 -2.38 -8.01
N ASN A 49 22.30 -2.84 -7.98
CA ASN A 49 23.26 -2.41 -6.95
C ASN A 49 23.61 -0.93 -7.06
N SER A 50 23.69 -0.38 -8.28
CA SER A 50 23.92 1.04 -8.50
C SER A 50 22.73 1.90 -8.09
N LEU A 51 21.50 1.44 -8.36
CA LEU A 51 20.26 2.09 -7.91
C LEU A 51 20.09 2.00 -6.39
N LEU A 52 20.40 0.85 -5.78
CA LEU A 52 20.38 0.65 -4.33
C LEU A 52 21.42 1.53 -3.64
N TRP A 53 22.64 1.57 -4.16
CA TRP A 53 23.68 2.46 -3.65
C TRP A 53 23.25 3.93 -3.74
N ALA A 54 22.64 4.32 -4.86
CA ALA A 54 22.13 5.67 -5.04
C ALA A 54 20.97 6.01 -4.09
N SER A 55 20.09 5.04 -3.77
CA SER A 55 18.99 5.24 -2.80
C SER A 55 19.49 5.29 -1.36
N THR A 56 20.57 4.59 -1.02
CA THR A 56 21.17 4.62 0.33
C THR A 56 22.16 5.75 0.55
N ASN A 57 22.44 6.58 -0.46
CA ASN A 57 23.38 7.70 -0.37
C ASN A 57 22.66 8.96 0.16
N PRO A 58 22.99 9.47 1.37
CA PRO A 58 22.26 10.58 2.00
C PRO A 58 22.26 11.86 1.16
N PHE A 59 23.35 12.14 0.44
CA PHE A 59 23.48 13.32 -0.41
C PHE A 59 22.59 13.24 -1.66
N LEU A 60 22.47 12.05 -2.24
CA LEU A 60 21.60 11.80 -3.38
C LEU A 60 20.13 11.78 -2.93
N ALA A 61 19.82 11.13 -1.81
CA ALA A 61 18.50 11.14 -1.20
C ALA A 61 17.98 12.56 -0.91
N GLU A 62 18.87 13.49 -0.50
CA GLU A 62 18.48 14.88 -0.22
C GLU A 62 18.32 15.73 -1.49
N ARG A 63 19.11 15.47 -2.54
CA ARG A 63 19.15 16.32 -3.76
C ARG A 63 18.27 15.83 -4.90
N LEU A 64 18.11 14.52 -5.07
CA LEU A 64 17.31 13.92 -6.16
C LEU A 64 15.85 14.38 -6.13
N PRO A 65 15.14 14.42 -4.98
CA PRO A 65 13.75 14.88 -4.93
C PRO A 65 13.56 16.34 -5.39
N ARG A 66 14.61 17.17 -5.28
CA ARG A 66 14.58 18.60 -5.66
C ARG A 66 14.85 18.82 -7.16
N ALA A 67 15.41 17.84 -7.87
CA ALA A 67 15.77 17.98 -9.28
C ALA A 67 14.53 18.03 -10.19
N ARG A 68 14.46 19.01 -11.11
CA ARG A 68 13.27 19.24 -11.96
C ARG A 68 12.90 18.04 -12.85
N PHE A 69 13.87 17.25 -13.31
CA PHE A 69 13.61 16.05 -14.10
C PHE A 69 13.06 14.91 -13.24
N VAL A 70 13.56 14.75 -12.02
CA VAL A 70 13.03 13.79 -11.03
C VAL A 70 11.62 14.20 -10.65
N ARG A 71 11.38 15.46 -10.26
CA ARG A 71 10.03 15.98 -9.98
C ARG A 71 9.06 15.79 -11.14
N ARG A 72 9.50 15.95 -12.39
CA ARG A 72 8.65 15.76 -13.58
C ARG A 72 8.38 14.28 -13.87
N ALA A 73 9.36 13.40 -13.64
CA ALA A 73 9.21 11.95 -13.77
C ALA A 73 8.37 11.36 -12.63
N THR A 74 8.52 11.86 -11.41
CA THR A 74 7.76 11.43 -10.24
C THR A 74 6.37 12.03 -10.20
N LYS A 75 6.09 13.23 -10.75
CA LYS A 75 4.72 13.83 -10.71
C LYS A 75 3.61 12.92 -11.25
N ARG A 76 3.93 12.02 -12.18
CA ARG A 76 3.00 10.99 -12.69
C ARG A 76 2.73 9.88 -11.67
N PHE A 77 3.69 9.62 -10.80
CA PHE A 77 3.65 8.62 -9.74
C PHE A 77 3.49 9.24 -8.34
N MET A 78 3.48 10.57 -8.19
CA MET A 78 3.56 11.36 -6.95
C MET A 78 2.83 12.72 -7.09
N PRO A 79 1.54 12.83 -7.47
CA PRO A 79 0.88 14.13 -7.61
C PRO A 79 0.56 14.78 -6.26
N GLY A 80 1.56 15.23 -5.50
CA GLY A 80 1.36 16.11 -4.33
C GLY A 80 1.78 15.52 -2.98
N GLU A 81 2.03 16.40 -2.01
CA GLU A 81 2.48 16.08 -0.65
C GLU A 81 1.37 16.23 0.39
N GLU A 82 0.18 16.71 0.01
CA GLU A 82 -0.93 16.98 0.94
C GLU A 82 -2.16 16.10 0.67
N PHE A 83 -2.93 15.79 1.72
CA PHE A 83 -4.17 14.99 1.62
C PHE A 83 -5.15 15.55 0.57
N ARG A 84 -5.21 16.88 0.42
CA ARG A 84 -6.00 17.56 -0.63
C ARG A 84 -5.69 17.03 -2.04
N ASP A 85 -4.43 16.73 -2.32
CA ASP A 85 -4.06 16.24 -3.63
C ASP A 85 -4.58 14.80 -3.83
N VAL A 86 -4.63 14.00 -2.75
CA VAL A 86 -5.16 12.62 -2.73
C VAL A 86 -6.63 12.65 -3.12
N VAL A 87 -7.39 13.50 -2.44
CA VAL A 87 -8.82 13.74 -2.68
C VAL A 87 -9.06 14.10 -4.14
N LYS A 88 -8.31 15.07 -4.68
CA LYS A 88 -8.52 15.54 -6.05
C LYS A 88 -8.30 14.43 -7.08
N GLU A 89 -7.30 13.58 -6.87
CA GLU A 89 -7.05 12.46 -7.78
C GLU A 89 -8.08 11.35 -7.60
N ALA A 90 -8.54 11.11 -6.37
CA ALA A 90 -9.61 10.17 -6.07
C ALA A 90 -10.93 10.55 -6.74
N GLU A 91 -11.36 11.81 -6.62
CA GLU A 91 -12.54 12.34 -7.31
C GLU A 91 -12.41 12.14 -8.82
N ARG A 92 -11.24 12.42 -9.38
CA ARG A 92 -10.97 12.22 -10.82
C ARG A 92 -11.11 10.74 -11.21
N LEU A 93 -10.60 9.80 -10.42
CA LEU A 93 -10.73 8.36 -10.69
C LEU A 93 -12.18 7.89 -10.52
N GLN A 94 -12.88 8.39 -9.51
CA GLN A 94 -14.29 8.07 -9.26
C GLN A 94 -15.20 8.54 -10.40
N THR A 95 -14.94 9.72 -11.00
CA THR A 95 -15.67 10.15 -12.22
C THR A 95 -15.44 9.22 -13.43
N GLN A 96 -14.39 8.40 -13.39
CA GLN A 96 -14.08 7.39 -14.41
C GLN A 96 -14.60 5.99 -14.03
N GLY A 97 -15.30 5.86 -12.90
CA GLY A 97 -15.78 4.57 -12.37
C GLY A 97 -14.67 3.67 -11.82
N ILE A 98 -13.53 4.26 -11.47
CA ILE A 98 -12.35 3.54 -11.00
C ILE A 98 -12.23 3.73 -9.48
N ALA A 99 -12.27 2.63 -8.73
CA ALA A 99 -12.07 2.64 -7.28
C ALA A 99 -10.59 2.91 -6.96
N SER A 100 -10.36 3.62 -5.86
CA SER A 100 -9.02 3.98 -5.39
C SER A 100 -8.70 3.30 -4.06
N THR A 101 -7.44 3.00 -3.79
CA THR A 101 -6.96 2.65 -2.45
C THR A 101 -5.83 3.56 -2.07
N THR A 102 -5.66 3.99 -0.81
CA THR A 102 -4.56 4.86 -0.36
C THR A 102 -3.75 4.18 0.74
N THR A 103 -2.42 4.36 0.77
CA THR A 103 -1.55 3.76 1.81
C THR A 103 -0.40 4.65 2.21
N LEU A 104 -0.28 5.01 3.49
CA LEU A 104 0.77 5.87 4.03
C LEU A 104 2.18 5.30 3.79
N LEU A 105 3.09 6.19 3.41
CA LEU A 105 4.45 5.86 3.03
C LEU A 105 5.40 6.41 4.06
N GLY A 106 6.16 5.47 4.59
CA GLY A 106 7.19 5.69 5.57
C GLY A 106 7.94 4.39 5.74
N GLU A 107 9.12 4.50 6.31
CA GLU A 107 9.87 3.34 6.81
C GLU A 107 9.20 2.80 8.09
N ASN A 108 9.69 1.66 8.59
CA ASN A 108 9.18 1.08 9.82
C ASN A 108 9.31 2.08 10.98
N ASN A 109 8.35 2.01 11.91
CA ASN A 109 8.35 2.86 13.08
C ASN A 109 9.52 2.50 14.01
N ASN A 110 10.14 3.51 14.62
CA ASN A 110 11.19 3.36 15.63
C ASN A 110 10.63 3.37 17.06
N SER A 111 9.32 3.63 17.21
CA SER A 111 8.64 3.55 18.52
C SER A 111 7.14 3.27 18.37
N LEU A 112 6.53 2.77 19.45
CA LEU A 112 5.06 2.65 19.54
C LEU A 112 4.34 3.99 19.36
N LYS A 113 4.96 5.10 19.79
CA LYS A 113 4.42 6.45 19.60
C LYS A 113 4.31 6.82 18.11
N GLU A 114 5.24 6.37 17.28
CA GLU A 114 5.15 6.55 15.84
C GLU A 114 4.04 5.69 15.24
N ALA A 115 3.84 4.46 15.75
CA ALA A 115 2.70 3.62 15.37
C ALA A 115 1.34 4.25 15.74
N ASP A 116 1.25 4.93 16.90
CA ASP A 116 0.07 5.69 17.30
C ASP A 116 -0.19 6.89 16.37
N ALA A 117 0.88 7.56 15.92
CA ALA A 117 0.77 8.65 14.96
C ALA A 117 0.30 8.15 13.59
N VAL A 118 0.77 6.97 13.15
CA VAL A 118 0.30 6.29 11.93
C VAL A 118 -1.19 5.95 12.05
N LEU A 119 -1.61 5.35 13.17
CA LEU A 119 -3.01 5.05 13.43
C LEU A 119 -3.87 6.33 13.35
N GLY A 120 -3.48 7.39 14.05
CA GLY A 120 -4.19 8.67 14.04
C GLY A 120 -4.28 9.31 12.65
N HIS A 121 -3.27 9.11 11.81
CA HIS A 121 -3.28 9.53 10.41
C HIS A 121 -4.36 8.78 9.63
N TYR A 122 -4.37 7.45 9.67
CA TYR A 122 -5.37 6.66 8.96
C TYR A 122 -6.79 6.90 9.47
N LEU A 123 -7.00 7.10 10.77
CA LEU A 123 -8.32 7.45 11.31
C LEU A 123 -8.79 8.82 10.78
N THR A 124 -7.87 9.77 10.61
CA THR A 124 -8.19 11.06 10.00
C THR A 124 -8.56 10.90 8.53
N ASP A 125 -7.77 10.12 7.79
CA ASP A 125 -8.02 9.84 6.36
C ASP A 125 -9.36 9.14 6.15
N LEU A 126 -9.66 8.09 6.93
CA LEU A 126 -10.93 7.36 6.86
C LEU A 126 -12.13 8.26 7.12
N ARG A 127 -12.04 9.14 8.11
CA ARG A 127 -13.09 10.14 8.39
C ARG A 127 -13.28 11.08 7.21
N LEU A 128 -12.20 11.59 6.61
CA LEU A 128 -12.27 12.50 5.47
C LEU A 128 -12.79 11.81 4.21
N ILE A 129 -12.42 10.55 3.98
CA ILE A 129 -12.94 9.71 2.89
C ILE A 129 -14.46 9.58 2.99
N ASP A 130 -14.98 9.30 4.18
CA ASP A 130 -16.42 9.19 4.45
C ASP A 130 -17.12 10.55 4.30
N GLU A 131 -16.61 11.61 4.93
CA GLU A 131 -17.16 12.97 4.85
C GLU A 131 -17.26 13.49 3.40
N LEU A 132 -16.33 13.07 2.53
CA LEU A 132 -16.27 13.47 1.12
C LEU A 132 -16.97 12.47 0.17
N GLY A 133 -17.46 11.33 0.67
CA GLY A 133 -18.12 10.30 -0.13
C GLY A 133 -17.22 9.69 -1.21
N LEU A 134 -15.92 9.54 -0.91
CA LEU A 134 -14.95 9.00 -1.85
C LEU A 134 -15.03 7.48 -1.93
N ASP A 135 -14.99 6.94 -3.14
CA ASP A 135 -14.84 5.50 -3.40
C ASP A 135 -13.36 5.11 -3.21
N MET A 136 -12.93 5.14 -1.95
CA MET A 136 -11.55 4.94 -1.53
C MET A 136 -11.43 3.97 -0.36
N GLU A 137 -10.54 3.00 -0.51
CA GLU A 137 -10.12 2.06 0.53
C GLU A 137 -8.75 2.45 1.09
N VAL A 138 -8.33 1.88 2.22
CA VAL A 138 -6.97 2.08 2.74
C VAL A 138 -6.19 0.76 2.72
N SER A 139 -4.88 0.83 2.45
CA SER A 139 -3.96 -0.29 2.68
C SER A 139 -2.93 0.08 3.73
N VAL A 140 -2.68 -0.82 4.68
CA VAL A 140 -1.81 -0.59 5.83
C VAL A 140 -0.75 -1.68 5.95
N LYS A 141 0.44 -1.27 6.37
CA LYS A 141 1.56 -2.19 6.63
C LYS A 141 1.56 -2.62 8.10
N PRO A 142 1.62 -3.93 8.39
CA PRO A 142 1.76 -4.43 9.75
C PRO A 142 2.90 -3.76 10.56
N THR A 143 4.07 -3.55 9.95
CA THR A 143 5.22 -2.88 10.60
C THR A 143 4.92 -1.43 11.00
N GLN A 144 4.18 -0.70 10.17
CA GLN A 144 3.70 0.66 10.49
C GLN A 144 2.59 0.68 11.54
N LEU A 145 1.91 -0.46 11.76
CA LEU A 145 1.01 -0.64 12.91
C LEU A 145 1.73 -1.13 14.16
N GLY A 146 3.05 -1.30 14.11
CA GLY A 146 3.86 -1.67 15.27
C GLY A 146 4.16 -3.16 15.40
N LEU A 147 4.10 -3.93 14.30
CA LEU A 147 4.41 -5.37 14.33
C LEU A 147 5.81 -5.68 14.88
N ASP A 148 6.78 -4.80 14.65
CA ASP A 148 8.15 -4.93 15.18
C ASP A 148 8.20 -4.78 16.72
N PHE A 149 7.18 -4.19 17.34
CA PHE A 149 7.05 -4.05 18.79
C PHE A 149 6.15 -5.12 19.41
N GLY A 150 5.28 -5.75 18.62
CA GLY A 150 4.46 -6.87 19.06
C GLY A 150 3.29 -7.17 18.13
N VAL A 151 2.89 -8.44 18.06
CA VAL A 151 1.71 -8.87 17.30
C VAL A 151 0.45 -8.20 17.84
N GLU A 152 0.30 -8.11 19.17
CA GLU A 152 -0.86 -7.49 19.81
C GLU A 152 -0.96 -5.99 19.50
N GLU A 153 0.18 -5.31 19.40
CA GLU A 153 0.25 -3.88 19.10
C GLU A 153 -0.32 -3.58 17.71
N ALA A 154 0.11 -4.33 16.70
CA ALA A 154 -0.41 -4.20 15.35
C ALA A 154 -1.87 -4.68 15.23
N ARG A 155 -2.23 -5.75 15.95
CA ARG A 155 -3.59 -6.30 15.97
C ARG A 155 -4.60 -5.30 16.52
N SER A 156 -4.32 -4.67 17.66
CA SER A 156 -5.20 -3.69 18.27
C SER A 156 -5.42 -2.49 17.34
N ARG A 157 -4.37 -1.97 16.71
CA ARG A 157 -4.47 -0.83 15.80
C ARG A 157 -5.21 -1.19 14.50
N LEU A 158 -5.02 -2.40 13.97
CA LEU A 158 -5.79 -2.86 12.81
C LEU A 158 -7.28 -3.00 13.12
N LEU A 159 -7.63 -3.51 14.31
CA LEU A 159 -9.03 -3.61 14.74
C LEU A 159 -9.68 -2.22 14.83
N GLU A 160 -8.98 -1.24 15.41
CA GLU A 160 -9.46 0.14 15.52
C GLU A 160 -9.70 0.78 14.14
N LEU A 161 -8.81 0.55 13.17
CA LEU A 161 -9.02 0.99 11.79
C LEU A 161 -10.23 0.33 11.14
N ALA A 162 -10.41 -0.99 11.35
CA ALA A 162 -11.55 -1.72 10.81
C ALA A 162 -12.88 -1.30 11.44
N GLU A 163 -12.86 -0.78 12.68
CA GLU A 163 -14.03 -0.23 13.36
C GLU A 163 -14.42 1.16 12.87
N ALA A 164 -13.45 1.95 12.40
CA ALA A 164 -13.64 3.33 11.97
C ALA A 164 -14.26 3.50 10.57
N THR A 165 -14.46 2.42 9.83
CA THR A 165 -15.01 2.47 8.47
C THR A 165 -15.80 1.21 8.12
N ASP A 166 -16.72 1.32 7.16
CA ASP A 166 -17.38 0.17 6.52
C ASP A 166 -16.63 -0.31 5.26
N SER A 167 -15.70 0.50 4.73
CA SER A 167 -14.82 0.14 3.61
C SER A 167 -13.81 -0.93 4.00
N ILE A 168 -13.23 -1.61 3.00
CA ILE A 168 -12.17 -2.59 3.24
C ILE A 168 -10.89 -1.88 3.70
N VAL A 169 -10.32 -2.38 4.79
CA VAL A 169 -8.95 -2.08 5.24
C VAL A 169 -8.06 -3.24 4.79
N TRP A 170 -7.16 -2.97 3.85
CA TRP A 170 -6.22 -3.96 3.34
C TRP A 170 -4.99 -4.06 4.24
N LEU A 171 -4.64 -5.28 4.63
CA LEU A 171 -3.39 -5.58 5.32
C LEU A 171 -2.34 -6.06 4.30
N ASP A 172 -1.30 -5.26 4.11
CA ASP A 172 -0.21 -5.57 3.18
C ASP A 172 0.62 -6.77 3.67
N MET A 173 0.97 -7.65 2.74
CA MET A 173 1.98 -8.67 2.98
C MET A 173 3.36 -8.08 2.72
N GLU A 174 4.19 -8.04 3.77
CA GLU A 174 5.55 -7.49 3.73
C GLU A 174 6.59 -8.58 3.41
N ALA A 175 7.82 -8.46 3.92
CA ALA A 175 8.85 -9.47 3.71
C ALA A 175 8.47 -10.82 4.35
N SER A 176 9.08 -11.91 3.89
CA SER A 176 8.75 -13.28 4.31
C SER A 176 8.85 -13.50 5.84
N GLU A 177 9.70 -12.76 6.53
CA GLU A 177 9.85 -12.80 8.00
C GLU A 177 8.62 -12.28 8.78
N TYR A 178 7.70 -11.60 8.09
CA TYR A 178 6.47 -11.07 8.67
C TYR A 178 5.25 -11.93 8.38
N VAL A 179 5.32 -12.87 7.43
CA VAL A 179 4.15 -13.61 6.89
C VAL A 179 3.31 -14.25 7.99
N ASP A 180 3.91 -15.08 8.84
CA ASP A 180 3.17 -15.82 9.88
C ASP A 180 2.48 -14.86 10.86
N ARG A 181 3.22 -13.84 11.32
CA ARG A 181 2.68 -12.84 12.25
C ARG A 181 1.57 -11.99 11.60
N THR A 182 1.68 -11.67 10.31
CA THR A 182 0.65 -10.96 9.55
C THR A 182 -0.61 -11.81 9.40
N LEU A 183 -0.47 -13.12 9.14
CA LEU A 183 -1.59 -14.05 9.07
C LEU A 183 -2.32 -14.16 10.41
N ASP A 184 -1.58 -14.26 11.52
CA ASP A 184 -2.15 -14.31 12.87
C ASP A 184 -3.00 -13.07 13.18
N ILE A 185 -2.48 -11.88 12.84
CA ILE A 185 -3.18 -10.60 13.00
C ILE A 185 -4.45 -10.59 12.17
N PHE A 186 -4.34 -10.91 10.87
CA PHE A 186 -5.46 -10.90 9.95
C PHE A 186 -6.58 -11.84 10.42
N LEU A 187 -6.26 -13.09 10.74
CA LEU A 187 -7.24 -14.08 11.17
C LEU A 187 -7.94 -13.66 12.46
N SER A 188 -7.22 -13.06 13.42
CA SER A 188 -7.80 -12.60 14.68
C SER A 188 -8.74 -11.41 14.49
N VAL A 189 -8.37 -10.42 13.67
CA VAL A 189 -9.26 -9.26 13.41
C VAL A 189 -10.45 -9.68 12.54
N ARG A 190 -10.25 -10.59 11.56
CA ARG A 190 -11.30 -11.08 10.67
C ARG A 190 -12.44 -11.81 11.40
N GLN A 191 -12.16 -12.40 12.56
CA GLN A 191 -13.18 -12.99 13.43
C GLN A 191 -14.14 -11.93 14.03
N GLN A 192 -13.68 -10.69 14.18
CA GLN A 192 -14.43 -9.59 14.78
C GLN A 192 -15.02 -8.64 13.74
N ARG A 193 -14.30 -8.44 12.61
CA ARG A 193 -14.65 -7.46 11.58
C ARG A 193 -14.53 -8.07 10.17
N HIS A 194 -15.60 -7.97 9.38
CA HIS A 194 -15.66 -8.51 8.01
C HIS A 194 -15.11 -7.54 6.93
N ASN A 195 -14.60 -6.38 7.31
CA ASN A 195 -14.06 -5.38 6.41
C ASN A 195 -12.53 -5.30 6.43
N VAL A 196 -11.85 -6.39 6.79
CA VAL A 196 -10.40 -6.52 6.65
C VAL A 196 -10.06 -7.47 5.51
N GLY A 197 -9.18 -7.04 4.61
CA GLY A 197 -8.62 -7.82 3.50
C GLY A 197 -7.13 -8.13 3.72
N LEU A 198 -6.62 -9.17 3.06
CA LEU A 198 -5.21 -9.58 3.15
C LEU A 198 -4.60 -9.66 1.75
N CYS A 199 -3.43 -9.04 1.57
CA CYS A 199 -2.61 -9.23 0.37
C CYS A 199 -1.83 -10.56 0.44
N VAL A 200 -1.63 -11.24 -0.69
CA VAL A 200 -0.83 -12.48 -0.78
C VAL A 200 0.18 -12.34 -1.92
N GLN A 201 1.40 -12.86 -1.74
CA GLN A 201 2.48 -12.80 -2.73
C GLN A 201 2.64 -14.17 -3.43
N SER A 202 2.77 -14.17 -4.76
CA SER A 202 2.90 -15.37 -5.63
C SER A 202 4.33 -15.66 -6.06
#